data_AF-A0A4Q3X2J5-F1
#
_entry.id   AF-A0A4Q3X2J5-F1
#
_cell.length_a   1.000
_cell.length_b   1.000
_cell.length_c   1.000
_cell.angle_alpha   90.00
_cell.angle_beta   90.00
_cell.angle_gamma   90.00
#
_symmetry.space_group_name_H-M   'P 1'
#
loop_
_entity.id
_entity.type
_entity.pdbx_description
1 polymer ?
#
loop_
_entity_poly.entity_id
_entity_poly.type
_entity_poly.pdbx_seq_one_letter_code
_entity_poly.pdbx_strand_id
1 'polypeptide(L)'
;SMPRKSSGGGGNDPSMWLHSVQPYIKSYQLYKCPSDTKIAGEPGPGLAYTSYSANAIGCWGILKIGDPQYWPYTPPMSEDIGGTVIVAAVEAPSTTVQLLEGSGFQYYSHYAGDGTDGITPVNSTVDPRTMSTIGVGSVIERHLGTINTLFCDGHVKAMKLDALRTQGEQIGTTADKAMTYFTTKADPT
;
A
#
# COMPACT_ATOMS: atom_id res chain seq x y z
N SER A 1 1.53 14.10 24.32
CA SER A 1 1.28 14.27 22.87
C SER A 1 2.55 13.84 22.16
N MET A 2 2.59 12.65 21.53
CA MET A 2 3.75 12.28 20.72
C MET A 2 3.55 12.81 19.30
N PRO A 3 4.51 13.57 18.75
CA PRO A 3 4.50 13.89 17.33
C PRO A 3 4.90 12.61 16.57
N ARG A 4 3.94 11.99 15.87
CA ARG A 4 4.24 10.87 14.99
C ARG A 4 4.81 11.42 13.69
N LYS A 5 6.14 11.40 13.58
CA LYS A 5 6.77 11.27 12.27
C LYS A 5 6.37 9.89 11.75
N SER A 6 5.55 9.83 10.71
CA SER A 6 5.51 8.65 9.87
C SER A 6 6.85 8.60 9.13
N SER A 7 7.66 7.58 9.38
CA SER A 7 8.70 7.22 8.42
C SER A 7 8.41 5.82 7.90
N GLY A 8 8.35 5.69 6.59
CA GLY A 8 8.96 4.54 5.97
C GLY A 8 10.43 4.88 5.73
N GLY A 9 11.28 3.86 5.71
CA GLY A 9 12.68 4.06 5.37
C GLY A 9 13.56 3.01 6.01
N GLY A 10 13.80 1.93 5.27
CA GLY A 10 14.89 0.99 5.52
C GLY A 10 14.68 0.01 6.67
N GLY A 11 15.06 -1.25 6.45
CA GLY A 11 14.99 -2.30 7.47
C GLY A 11 15.61 -1.85 8.78
N ASN A 12 14.80 -1.87 9.84
CA ASN A 12 15.06 -1.50 11.24
C ASN A 12 14.52 -0.15 11.73
N ASP A 13 13.76 0.65 10.97
CA ASP A 13 13.19 1.89 11.53
C ASP A 13 11.99 1.60 12.48
N PRO A 14 12.07 1.93 13.79
CA PRO A 14 10.95 1.80 14.72
C PRO A 14 9.73 2.69 14.39
N SER A 15 9.86 3.59 13.40
CA SER A 15 8.78 4.44 12.89
C SER A 15 7.74 3.71 12.04
N MET A 16 8.03 2.48 11.61
CA MET A 16 7.16 1.73 10.70
C MET A 16 5.76 1.54 11.30
N TRP A 17 4.73 1.54 10.45
CA TRP A 17 3.33 1.47 10.91
C TRP A 17 3.07 0.26 11.82
N LEU A 18 3.72 -0.88 11.52
CA LEU A 18 3.67 -2.11 12.32
C LEU A 18 4.16 -1.91 13.75
N HIS A 19 5.24 -1.14 13.93
CA HIS A 19 5.81 -0.83 15.24
C HIS A 19 5.04 0.28 15.94
N SER A 20 4.54 1.26 15.19
CA SER A 20 3.74 2.37 15.72
C SER A 20 2.45 1.93 16.43
N VAL A 21 1.90 0.77 16.07
CA VAL A 21 0.70 0.22 16.73
C VAL A 21 1.03 -0.88 17.76
N GLN A 22 2.30 -1.29 17.92
CA GLN A 22 2.71 -2.29 18.93
C GLN A 22 2.27 -1.99 20.36
N PRO A 23 2.23 -0.73 20.84
CA PRO A 23 1.71 -0.46 22.19
C PRO A 23 0.25 -0.89 22.41
N TYR A 24 -0.50 -1.12 21.33
CA TYR A 24 -1.92 -1.49 21.37
C TYR A 24 -2.17 -2.96 21.01
N ILE A 25 -1.15 -3.71 20.59
CA ILE A 25 -1.27 -5.12 20.22
C ILE A 25 -0.29 -5.98 21.01
N LYS A 26 -0.70 -7.19 21.37
CA LYS A 26 0.08 -8.07 22.26
C LYS A 26 0.99 -9.04 21.52
N SER A 27 0.86 -9.16 20.20
CA SER A 27 1.58 -10.16 19.41
C SER A 27 1.78 -9.70 17.97
N TYR A 28 2.98 -9.92 17.46
CA TYR A 28 3.33 -9.73 16.05
C TYR A 28 2.73 -10.79 15.12
N GLN A 29 2.21 -11.91 15.66
CA GLN A 29 1.50 -12.93 14.88
C GLN A 29 0.32 -12.35 14.09
N LEU A 30 -0.25 -11.23 14.56
CA LEU A 30 -1.31 -10.51 13.86
C LEU A 30 -0.89 -10.00 12.48
N TYR A 31 0.41 -9.85 12.23
CA TYR A 31 0.96 -9.39 10.96
C TYR A 31 1.33 -10.52 10.01
N LYS A 32 1.03 -11.75 10.39
CA LYS A 32 1.27 -12.94 9.59
C LYS A 32 -0.06 -13.58 9.23
N CYS A 33 -0.30 -13.68 7.93
CA CYS A 33 -1.42 -14.45 7.42
C CYS A 33 -1.09 -15.95 7.62
N PRO A 34 -1.99 -16.76 8.20
CA PRO A 34 -1.76 -18.21 8.36
C PRO A 34 -1.50 -18.95 7.04
N SER A 35 -2.01 -18.42 5.93
CA SER A 35 -1.81 -18.96 4.58
C SER A 35 -0.51 -18.48 3.93
N ASP A 36 0.26 -17.59 4.57
CA ASP A 36 1.50 -17.07 4.01
C ASP A 36 2.69 -17.98 4.33
N THR A 37 3.03 -18.83 3.36
CA THR A 37 4.17 -19.74 3.46
C THR A 37 5.51 -19.08 3.11
N LYS A 38 5.50 -17.84 2.62
CA LYS A 38 6.71 -17.15 2.13
C LYS A 38 7.53 -16.49 3.23
N ILE A 39 6.89 -16.13 4.34
CA ILE A 39 7.56 -15.48 5.47
C ILE A 39 8.03 -16.53 6.47
N ALA A 40 9.32 -16.85 6.41
CA ALA A 40 9.98 -17.73 7.37
C ALA A 40 10.19 -17.00 8.70
N GLY A 41 9.18 -17.05 9.59
CA GLY A 41 9.28 -16.52 10.95
C GLY A 41 8.07 -15.70 11.38
N GLU A 42 8.10 -15.26 12.63
CA GLU A 42 7.15 -14.25 13.11
C GLU A 42 7.70 -12.86 12.82
N PRO A 43 6.86 -11.90 12.37
CA PRO A 43 7.23 -10.49 12.35
C PRO A 43 7.76 -10.09 13.73
N GLY A 44 8.71 -9.15 13.79
CA GLY A 44 9.37 -8.82 15.05
C GLY A 44 10.21 -7.56 14.98
N PRO A 45 10.74 -7.07 16.11
CA PRO A 45 11.63 -5.92 16.13
C PRO A 45 12.79 -6.11 15.15
N GLY A 46 12.94 -5.19 14.19
CA GLY A 46 14.00 -5.25 13.17
C GLY A 46 13.78 -6.26 12.03
N LEU A 47 12.63 -6.95 11.99
CA LEU A 47 12.28 -7.85 10.88
C LEU A 47 11.28 -7.18 9.94
N ALA A 48 11.61 -7.21 8.65
CA ALA A 48 10.88 -6.53 7.59
C ALA A 48 9.79 -7.34 6.90
N TYR A 49 9.31 -8.36 7.58
CA TYR A 49 8.39 -9.32 7.00
C TYR A 49 7.02 -9.17 7.64
N THR A 50 6.02 -8.92 6.80
CA THR A 50 4.60 -8.86 7.14
C THR A 50 3.84 -9.42 5.95
N SER A 51 2.75 -10.14 6.22
CA SER A 51 1.83 -10.59 5.18
C SER A 51 0.92 -9.47 4.67
N TYR A 52 1.05 -8.25 5.21
CA TYR A 52 0.24 -7.08 4.88
C TYR A 52 1.11 -5.92 4.39
N SER A 53 0.64 -5.26 3.34
CA SER A 53 1.23 -4.05 2.77
C SER A 53 0.36 -2.83 2.99
N ALA A 54 1.01 -1.70 3.19
CA ALA A 54 0.39 -0.39 3.26
C ALA A 54 0.25 0.23 1.86
N ASN A 55 -0.85 0.94 1.60
CA ASN A 55 -0.96 1.76 0.40
C ASN A 55 -0.04 2.99 0.57
N ALA A 56 1.17 2.94 0.03
CA ALA A 56 2.14 4.02 0.18
C ALA A 56 3.02 4.19 -1.06
N ILE A 57 3.59 5.38 -1.22
CA ILE A 57 4.56 5.66 -2.29
C ILE A 57 5.99 5.45 -1.77
N GLY A 58 6.78 4.66 -2.49
CA GLY A 58 8.17 4.37 -2.16
C GLY A 58 9.10 5.54 -2.44
N CYS A 59 10.11 5.73 -1.60
CA CYS A 59 11.05 6.85 -1.68
C CYS A 59 12.22 6.61 -2.62
N TRP A 60 11.97 6.22 -3.88
CA TRP A 60 13.04 6.08 -4.88
C TRP A 60 13.07 7.27 -5.85
N GLY A 61 12.88 8.49 -5.31
CA GLY A 61 12.94 9.73 -6.09
C GLY A 61 11.59 10.22 -6.61
N ILE A 62 10.48 9.59 -6.19
CA ILE A 62 9.14 9.99 -6.62
C ILE A 62 8.70 11.23 -5.82
N LEU A 63 8.90 12.38 -6.46
CA LEU A 63 8.06 13.58 -6.45
C LEU A 63 7.59 14.05 -5.07
N LYS A 64 8.32 15.01 -4.53
CA LYS A 64 7.91 15.73 -3.31
C LYS A 64 6.67 16.57 -3.60
N ILE A 65 5.86 16.86 -2.58
CA ILE A 65 4.84 17.92 -2.67
C ILE A 65 5.51 19.19 -3.20
N GLY A 66 5.07 19.67 -4.37
CA GLY A 66 5.64 20.84 -5.06
C GLY A 66 6.54 20.52 -6.26
N ASP A 67 6.82 19.26 -6.56
CA ASP A 67 7.44 18.88 -7.83
C ASP A 67 6.44 19.07 -8.99
N PRO A 68 6.80 19.69 -10.13
CA PRO A 68 5.90 19.79 -11.29
C PRO A 68 5.49 18.43 -11.89
N GLN A 69 6.23 17.36 -11.60
CA GLN A 69 5.82 15.99 -11.92
C GLN A 69 4.95 15.36 -10.82
N TYR A 70 4.80 16.00 -9.65
CA TYR A 70 3.98 15.54 -8.50
C TYR A 70 2.57 15.14 -8.93
N TRP A 71 2.30 13.86 -8.78
CA TRP A 71 1.02 13.27 -9.13
C TRP A 71 -0.04 13.69 -8.10
N PRO A 72 -1.18 14.31 -8.47
CA PRO A 72 -2.20 14.79 -7.52
C PRO A 72 -2.92 13.67 -6.75
N TYR A 73 -2.66 12.42 -7.11
CA TYR A 73 -3.36 11.22 -6.66
C TYR A 73 -2.38 10.33 -5.88
N THR A 74 -1.75 10.92 -4.87
CA THR A 74 -0.84 10.19 -3.98
C THR A 74 -1.63 9.23 -3.08
N PRO A 75 -1.03 8.09 -2.73
CA PRO A 75 -1.57 7.21 -1.71
C PRO A 75 -1.58 7.91 -0.33
N PRO A 76 -2.36 7.41 0.64
CA PRO A 76 -2.49 8.05 1.96
C PRO A 76 -1.19 8.02 2.79
N MET A 77 -0.24 7.15 2.45
CA MET A 77 1.05 7.02 3.13
C MET A 77 2.24 7.25 2.20
N SER A 78 3.39 7.65 2.75
CA SER A 78 4.64 7.85 2.03
C SER A 78 5.80 7.27 2.82
N GLU A 79 6.81 6.74 2.11
CA GLU A 79 8.03 6.25 2.76
C GLU A 79 8.81 7.43 3.36
N ASP A 80 9.33 8.40 2.59
CA ASP A 80 10.44 9.19 3.17
C ASP A 80 10.32 10.72 3.09
N ILE A 81 9.66 11.35 2.11
CA ILE A 81 9.75 12.83 1.96
C ILE A 81 8.47 13.48 1.39
N GLY A 82 7.43 12.69 1.10
CA GLY A 82 6.20 13.17 0.45
C GLY A 82 5.11 13.68 1.41
N GLY A 83 5.24 13.43 2.71
CA GLY A 83 4.21 13.73 3.70
C GLY A 83 3.05 12.73 3.64
N THR A 84 2.73 12.11 4.79
CA THR A 84 1.46 11.38 4.91
C THR A 84 0.29 12.34 4.78
N VAL A 85 -0.78 11.88 4.16
CA VAL A 85 -2.03 12.64 4.12
C VAL A 85 -2.75 12.41 5.45
N ILE A 86 -3.20 13.49 6.09
CA ILE A 86 -4.09 13.36 7.25
C ILE A 86 -5.39 12.69 6.80
N VAL A 87 -5.98 11.80 7.60
CA VAL A 87 -7.22 11.08 7.21
C VAL A 87 -8.34 12.05 6.77
N ALA A 88 -8.42 13.24 7.39
CA ALA A 88 -9.37 14.28 7.03
C ALA A 88 -9.18 14.89 5.63
N ALA A 89 -8.03 14.70 5.00
CA ALA A 89 -7.74 15.16 3.64
C ALA A 89 -7.92 14.06 2.59
N VAL A 90 -8.32 12.85 2.99
CA VAL A 90 -8.74 11.79 2.07
C VAL A 90 -10.17 12.10 1.63
N GLU A 91 -10.37 12.34 0.34
CA GLU A 91 -11.66 12.79 -0.21
C GLU A 91 -12.71 11.67 -0.22
N ALA A 92 -12.28 10.41 -0.40
CA ALA A 92 -13.16 9.24 -0.41
C ALA A 92 -12.64 8.13 0.52
N PRO A 93 -12.68 8.30 1.86
CA PRO A 93 -12.07 7.37 2.80
C PRO A 93 -12.69 5.96 2.76
N SER A 94 -13.93 5.83 2.29
CA SER A 94 -14.61 4.55 2.10
C SER A 94 -14.23 3.82 0.80
N THR A 95 -13.44 4.42 -0.07
CA THR A 95 -12.91 3.77 -1.29
C THR A 95 -11.40 3.89 -1.41
N THR A 96 -10.73 4.72 -0.59
CA THR A 96 -9.28 4.70 -0.48
C THR A 96 -8.80 3.54 0.39
N VAL A 97 -7.97 2.68 -0.18
CA VAL A 97 -7.31 1.55 0.49
C VAL A 97 -6.19 2.06 1.38
N GLN A 98 -6.15 1.53 2.60
CA GLN A 98 -5.10 1.80 3.58
C GLN A 98 -4.14 0.62 3.71
N LEU A 99 -4.65 -0.59 3.95
CA LEU A 99 -3.85 -1.81 4.10
C LEU A 99 -4.46 -2.95 3.30
N LEU A 100 -3.63 -3.90 2.87
CA LEU A 100 -4.05 -5.08 2.13
C LEU A 100 -3.05 -6.23 2.27
N GLU A 101 -3.39 -7.40 1.74
CA GLU A 101 -2.49 -8.56 1.68
C GLU A 101 -1.26 -8.28 0.79
N GLY A 102 -0.06 -8.46 1.32
CA GLY A 102 1.23 -8.20 0.67
C GLY A 102 2.15 -9.42 0.64
N SER A 103 3.02 -9.53 -0.37
CA SER A 103 3.89 -10.68 -0.62
C SER A 103 5.30 -10.58 -0.02
N GLY A 104 5.58 -9.57 0.80
CA GLY A 104 6.85 -9.41 1.52
C GLY A 104 7.97 -8.74 0.70
N PHE A 105 8.88 -8.12 1.47
CA PHE A 105 9.85 -7.07 1.13
C PHE A 105 9.19 -5.73 0.80
N GLN A 106 9.34 -4.79 1.76
CA GLN A 106 8.79 -3.43 1.79
C GLN A 106 7.33 -3.37 2.25
N TYR A 107 7.13 -2.69 3.37
CA TYR A 107 5.91 -2.58 4.18
C TYR A 107 4.76 -1.83 3.52
N TYR A 108 4.85 -1.70 2.21
CA TYR A 108 4.03 -0.87 1.39
C TYR A 108 4.06 -1.41 -0.03
N SER A 109 3.21 -0.85 -0.86
CA SER A 109 3.16 -1.24 -2.25
C SER A 109 2.84 -0.04 -3.11
N HIS A 110 3.51 0.02 -4.26
CA HIS A 110 3.51 1.17 -5.15
C HIS A 110 2.31 1.05 -6.10
N TYR A 111 1.39 2.01 -6.05
CA TYR A 111 0.12 1.91 -6.78
C TYR A 111 -0.30 3.18 -7.52
N ALA A 112 0.38 4.30 -7.26
CA ALA A 112 0.23 5.50 -8.06
C ALA A 112 1.32 5.46 -9.13
N GLY A 113 0.90 5.40 -10.40
CA GLY A 113 1.80 5.39 -11.55
C GLY A 113 2.86 6.47 -11.40
N ASP A 114 4.10 6.03 -11.35
CA ASP A 114 5.30 6.87 -11.33
C ASP A 114 5.59 7.47 -12.72
N GLY A 115 4.66 7.33 -13.68
CA GLY A 115 4.82 7.75 -15.07
C GLY A 115 5.82 6.90 -15.87
N THR A 116 6.42 5.88 -15.26
CA THR A 116 7.37 4.96 -15.91
C THR A 116 6.88 3.52 -15.98
N ASP A 117 6.10 3.06 -15.01
CA ASP A 117 5.79 1.63 -14.86
C ASP A 117 4.30 1.26 -15.07
N GLY A 118 3.46 2.23 -15.41
CA GLY A 118 2.06 1.98 -15.77
C GLY A 118 1.26 1.22 -14.70
N ILE A 119 0.06 0.79 -15.08
CA ILE A 119 -0.81 0.04 -14.15
C ILE A 119 -0.34 -1.39 -14.08
N THR A 120 0.04 -1.79 -12.88
CA THR A 120 0.55 -3.11 -12.56
C THR A 120 -0.38 -4.23 -13.05
N PRO A 121 0.07 -5.11 -13.96
CA PRO A 121 -0.75 -6.24 -14.39
C PRO A 121 -0.93 -7.23 -13.23
N VAL A 122 -2.12 -7.83 -13.17
CA VAL A 122 -2.33 -9.04 -12.37
C VAL A 122 -1.57 -10.17 -13.05
N ASN A 123 -0.58 -10.73 -12.37
CA ASN A 123 0.08 -11.94 -12.81
C ASN A 123 -0.83 -13.14 -12.49
N SER A 124 -1.56 -13.60 -13.51
CA SER A 124 -2.47 -14.74 -13.44
C SER A 124 -1.78 -16.08 -13.70
N THR A 125 -0.49 -16.11 -14.00
CA THR A 125 0.26 -17.34 -14.27
C THR A 125 0.87 -17.95 -13.01
N VAL A 126 0.76 -17.26 -11.87
CA VAL A 126 1.22 -17.71 -10.55
C VAL A 126 0.04 -17.94 -9.61
N ASP A 127 0.20 -18.90 -8.71
CA ASP A 127 -0.77 -19.20 -7.65
C ASP A 127 -0.08 -19.09 -6.27
N PRO A 128 -0.58 -18.26 -5.35
CA PRO A 128 -1.68 -17.29 -5.51
C PRO A 128 -1.33 -16.15 -6.49
N ARG A 129 -2.34 -15.63 -7.20
CA ARG A 129 -2.19 -14.50 -8.14
C ARG A 129 -1.61 -13.29 -7.44
N THR A 130 -0.79 -12.52 -8.15
CA THR A 130 -0.18 -11.31 -7.61
C THR A 130 -0.45 -10.07 -8.46
N MET A 131 -0.41 -8.90 -7.82
CA MET A 131 -0.32 -7.60 -8.49
C MET A 131 0.97 -6.94 -8.00
N SER A 132 2.00 -6.87 -8.85
CA SER A 132 3.38 -6.50 -8.48
C SER A 132 3.99 -5.46 -9.41
N THR A 133 4.36 -4.28 -8.90
CA THR A 133 5.34 -3.41 -9.54
C THR A 133 6.72 -3.96 -9.22
N ILE A 134 7.55 -4.12 -10.24
CA ILE A 134 8.93 -4.65 -10.25
C ILE A 134 9.56 -4.81 -8.85
N GLY A 135 9.70 -6.06 -8.39
CA GLY A 135 10.64 -6.43 -7.32
C GLY A 135 10.32 -5.98 -5.90
N VAL A 136 9.22 -5.27 -5.65
CA VAL A 136 8.89 -4.73 -4.31
C VAL A 136 7.40 -4.85 -3.98
N GLY A 137 7.07 -5.40 -2.80
CA GLY A 137 5.74 -5.39 -2.17
C GLY A 137 4.54 -5.68 -3.09
N SER A 138 4.31 -6.94 -3.49
CA SER A 138 3.15 -7.28 -4.35
C SER A 138 1.87 -7.53 -3.55
N VAL A 139 0.70 -7.17 -4.08
CA VAL A 139 -0.58 -7.73 -3.59
C VAL A 139 -0.68 -9.19 -3.95
N ILE A 140 -1.32 -9.99 -3.10
CA ILE A 140 -1.37 -11.44 -3.29
C ILE A 140 -2.69 -12.04 -2.80
N GLU A 141 -3.37 -12.79 -3.66
CA GLU A 141 -4.69 -13.40 -3.40
C GLU A 141 -4.61 -14.69 -2.58
N ARG A 142 -4.32 -14.57 -1.29
CA ARG A 142 -4.18 -15.75 -0.41
C ARG A 142 -5.49 -16.40 0.01
N HIS A 143 -6.65 -15.75 -0.18
CA HIS A 143 -7.92 -16.15 0.43
C HIS A 143 -8.97 -16.53 -0.62
N LEU A 144 -8.88 -17.74 -1.17
CA LEU A 144 -9.84 -18.28 -2.16
C LEU A 144 -10.06 -17.34 -3.36
N GLY A 145 -8.96 -16.74 -3.87
CA GLY A 145 -9.03 -15.77 -4.97
C GLY A 145 -9.48 -14.36 -4.55
N THR A 146 -9.43 -14.05 -3.25
CA THR A 146 -9.66 -12.72 -2.70
C THR A 146 -8.55 -12.33 -1.72
N ILE A 147 -8.55 -11.05 -1.32
CA ILE A 147 -7.70 -10.49 -0.28
C ILE A 147 -8.54 -9.72 0.74
N ASN A 148 -8.04 -9.61 1.96
CA ASN A 148 -8.57 -8.64 2.92
C ASN A 148 -8.04 -7.25 2.57
N THR A 149 -8.95 -6.28 2.45
CA THR A 149 -8.63 -4.89 2.15
C THR A 149 -9.24 -4.00 3.22
N LEU A 150 -8.38 -3.25 3.92
CA LEU A 150 -8.77 -2.21 4.88
C LEU A 150 -8.81 -0.86 4.17
N PHE A 151 -9.88 -0.12 4.38
CA PHE A 151 -10.08 1.23 3.86
C PHE A 151 -9.79 2.30 4.91
N CYS A 152 -9.58 3.54 4.46
CA CYS A 152 -9.21 4.66 5.33
C CYS A 152 -10.27 5.06 6.36
N ASP A 153 -11.54 4.69 6.16
CA ASP A 153 -12.62 4.85 7.15
C ASP A 153 -12.66 3.74 8.22
N GLY A 154 -11.81 2.71 8.08
CA GLY A 154 -11.67 1.59 9.00
C GLY A 154 -12.48 0.34 8.66
N HIS A 155 -13.30 0.32 7.60
CA HIS A 155 -13.99 -0.91 7.21
C HIS A 155 -13.05 -1.87 6.46
N VAL A 156 -13.38 -3.17 6.53
CA VAL A 156 -12.63 -4.23 5.85
C VAL A 156 -13.55 -4.98 4.90
N LYS A 157 -13.07 -5.26 3.69
CA LYS A 157 -13.80 -6.02 2.67
C LYS A 157 -12.90 -7.05 2.01
N ALA A 158 -13.47 -8.20 1.66
CA ALA A 158 -12.82 -9.17 0.79
C ALA A 158 -12.93 -8.72 -0.67
N MET A 159 -11.80 -8.50 -1.34
CA MET A 159 -11.72 -7.95 -2.70
C MET A 159 -10.94 -8.88 -3.64
N LYS A 160 -11.30 -8.89 -4.92
CA LYS A 160 -10.46 -9.51 -5.98
C LYS A 160 -9.43 -8.51 -6.48
N LEU A 161 -8.25 -8.98 -6.92
CA LEU A 161 -7.25 -8.12 -7.55
C LEU A 161 -7.81 -7.39 -8.78
N ASP A 162 -8.63 -8.09 -9.56
CA ASP A 162 -9.25 -7.53 -10.77
C ASP A 162 -10.13 -6.32 -10.44
N ALA A 163 -10.81 -6.34 -9.28
CA ALA A 163 -11.60 -5.20 -8.82
C ALA A 163 -10.70 -4.05 -8.33
N LEU A 164 -9.64 -4.35 -7.59
CA LEU A 164 -8.68 -3.35 -7.10
C LEU A 164 -7.91 -2.67 -8.24
N ARG A 165 -7.73 -3.34 -9.37
CA ARG A 165 -7.14 -2.80 -10.60
C ARG A 165 -8.08 -1.88 -11.40
N THR A 166 -9.26 -1.55 -10.88
CA THR A 166 -10.16 -0.61 -11.57
C THR A 166 -9.44 0.73 -11.73
N GLN A 167 -9.38 1.20 -12.96
CA GLN A 167 -8.67 2.42 -13.32
C GLN A 167 -9.61 3.61 -13.28
N GLY A 168 -9.08 4.73 -12.80
CA GLY A 168 -9.76 6.00 -12.80
C GLY A 168 -9.59 6.80 -14.10
N GLU A 169 -9.85 8.10 -13.99
CA GLU A 169 -9.58 9.05 -15.07
C GLU A 169 -8.07 9.13 -15.37
N GLN A 170 -7.73 9.49 -16.62
CA GLN A 170 -6.35 9.78 -17.01
C GLN A 170 -5.96 11.15 -16.47
N ILE A 171 -4.72 11.29 -15.98
CA ILE A 171 -4.33 12.46 -15.19
C ILE A 171 -2.98 12.95 -15.69
N GLY A 172 -2.91 14.21 -16.14
CA GLY A 172 -1.70 14.77 -16.71
C GLY A 172 -1.49 14.39 -18.19
N THR A 173 -0.25 14.48 -18.66
CA THR A 173 0.12 14.31 -20.08
C THR A 173 0.55 12.88 -20.44
N THR A 174 0.78 12.02 -19.45
CA THR A 174 1.08 10.60 -19.62
C THR A 174 -0.22 9.81 -19.80
N ALA A 175 -0.17 8.71 -20.57
CA ALA A 175 -1.33 7.86 -20.85
C ALA A 175 -1.79 7.01 -19.64
N ASP A 176 -1.09 7.13 -18.51
CA ASP A 176 -1.31 6.30 -17.34
C ASP A 176 -2.49 6.82 -16.50
N LYS A 177 -3.36 5.88 -16.12
CA LYS A 177 -4.50 6.12 -15.23
C LYS A 177 -4.14 5.71 -13.81
N ALA A 178 -4.53 6.49 -12.81
CA ALA A 178 -4.42 6.06 -11.43
C ALA A 178 -5.42 4.91 -11.15
N MET A 179 -5.08 3.96 -10.29
CA MET A 179 -6.06 2.98 -9.80
C MET A 179 -6.99 3.64 -8.78
N THR A 180 -8.30 3.49 -8.97
CA THR A 180 -9.34 4.19 -8.19
C THR A 180 -9.17 4.01 -6.68
N TYR A 181 -8.89 2.79 -6.26
CA TYR A 181 -8.82 2.44 -4.83
C TYR A 181 -7.53 2.88 -4.14
N PHE A 182 -6.51 3.30 -4.88
CA PHE A 182 -5.17 3.55 -4.31
C PHE A 182 -4.80 5.03 -4.22
N THR A 183 -5.76 5.92 -4.49
CA THR A 183 -5.60 7.37 -4.39
C THR A 183 -6.41 7.96 -3.23
N THR A 184 -5.94 9.09 -2.72
CA THR A 184 -6.64 9.92 -1.73
C THR A 184 -7.73 10.81 -2.32
N LYS A 185 -7.84 10.89 -3.66
CA LYS A 185 -8.86 11.67 -4.35
C LYS A 185 -10.20 10.94 -4.43
N ALA A 186 -11.26 11.71 -4.66
CA ALA A 186 -12.57 11.15 -4.93
C ALA A 186 -12.53 10.18 -6.11
N ASP A 187 -13.37 9.15 -6.05
CA ASP A 187 -13.54 8.23 -7.18
C ASP A 187 -13.91 9.05 -8.43
N PRO A 188 -13.27 8.81 -9.58
CA PRO A 188 -13.68 9.43 -10.82
C PRO A 188 -15.09 8.94 -11.16
N THR A 189 -16.00 9.90 -11.31
CA THR A 189 -17.42 9.68 -11.66
C THR A 189 -17.60 9.26 -13.09
#